data_AF-A0AAN7EJG2-F1
#
_entry.id   AF-A0AAN7EJG2-F1
#
_cell.length_a   1.000
_cell.length_b   1.000
_cell.length_c   1.000
_cell.angle_alpha   90.00
_cell.angle_beta   90.00
_cell.angle_gamma   90.00
#
_symmetry.space_group_name_H-M   'P 1'
#
loop_
_entity.id
_entity.type
_entity.pdbx_description
1 polymer ?
#
loop_
_entity_poly.entity_id
_entity_poly.type
_entity_poly.pdbx_seq_one_letter_code
_entity_poly.pdbx_strand_id
1 'polypeptide(L)' 'MNLKMLSWNVRGLNVVEKRLQIRNLLRTWRLDILCLQETKLGWITRGIVRSIWSCP' A
#
# COMPACT_ATOMS: atom_id res chain seq x y z
N MET A 1 6.48 -8.32 21.49
CA MET A 1 5.69 -7.85 20.32
C MET A 1 6.14 -8.64 19.10
N ASN A 2 5.22 -9.03 18.22
CA ASN A 2 5.55 -9.73 16.98
C ASN A 2 5.20 -8.82 15.80
N LEU A 3 6.20 -8.14 15.26
CA LEU A 3 6.05 -7.11 14.23
C LEU A 3 5.86 -7.76 12.85
N LYS A 4 4.76 -7.47 12.17
CA LYS A 4 4.44 -7.99 10.84
C LYS A 4 4.84 -6.99 9.76
N MET A 5 5.87 -7.35 9.00
CA MET A 5 6.39 -6.53 7.91
C MET A 5 6.19 -7.21 6.56
N LEU A 6 5.85 -6.43 5.54
CA LEU A 6 5.83 -6.86 4.13
C LEU A 6 6.63 -5.89 3.27
N SER A 7 7.47 -6.43 2.38
CA SER A 7 8.08 -5.69 1.29
C SER A 7 7.59 -6.25 -0.04
N TRP A 8 7.02 -5.40 -0.89
CA TRP A 8 6.35 -5.83 -2.11
C TRP A 8 6.63 -4.91 -3.31
N ASN A 9 7.14 -5.51 -4.37
CA ASN A 9 7.19 -4.89 -5.69
C ASN A 9 5.82 -4.91 -6.36
N VAL A 10 5.22 -3.74 -6.49
CA VAL A 10 3.84 -3.58 -6.99
C VAL A 10 3.77 -3.32 -8.48
N ARG A 11 4.90 -3.08 -9.17
CA ARG A 11 4.96 -2.82 -10.63
C ARG A 11 3.95 -1.76 -11.09
N GLY A 12 3.89 -0.63 -10.38
CA GLY A 12 3.05 0.53 -10.69
C GLY A 12 1.80 0.66 -9.82
N LEU A 13 1.52 1.88 -9.36
CA LEU A 13 0.37 2.24 -8.51
C LEU A 13 -0.46 3.40 -9.07
N ASN A 14 -0.29 3.78 -10.34
CA ASN A 14 -0.98 4.95 -10.89
C ASN A 14 -2.50 4.74 -11.09
N VAL A 15 -2.93 3.47 -11.20
CA VAL A 15 -4.33 3.07 -11.40
C VAL A 15 -5.08 3.02 -10.06
N VAL A 16 -6.25 3.67 -9.97
CA VAL A 16 -7.06 3.77 -8.74
C VAL A 16 -7.55 2.40 -8.27
N GLU A 17 -8.06 1.59 -9.19
CA GLU A 17 -8.61 0.25 -8.93
C GLU A 17 -7.56 -0.66 -8.29
N LYS A 18 -6.31 -0.57 -8.76
CA LYS A 18 -5.19 -1.33 -8.20
C LYS A 18 -4.89 -0.90 -6.76
N ARG A 19 -4.95 0.40 -6.46
CA ARG A 19 -4.78 0.90 -5.08
C ARG A 19 -5.90 0.39 -4.16
N LEU A 20 -7.14 0.35 -4.66
CA LEU A 20 -8.29 -0.20 -3.92
C LEU A 20 -8.12 -1.71 -3.62
N GLN A 21 -7.67 -2.49 -4.60
CA GLN A 21 -7.39 -3.92 -4.41
C GLN A 21 -6.29 -4.15 -3.36
N ILE A 22 -5.19 -3.40 -3.44
CA ILE A 22 -4.10 -3.46 -2.47
C ILE A 22 -4.61 -3.11 -1.08
N ARG A 23 -5.38 -2.02 -0.93
CA ARG A 23 -5.97 -1.63 0.35
C ARG A 23 -6.80 -2.75 0.98
N ASN A 24 -7.61 -3.46 0.19
CA ASN A 24 -8.42 -4.56 0.70
C ASN A 24 -7.56 -5.73 1.20
N LEU A 25 -6.46 -6.05 0.51
CA LEU A 25 -5.50 -7.07 0.97
C LEU A 25 -4.83 -6.67 2.29
N LEU A 26 -4.37 -5.42 2.39
CA LEU A 26 -3.70 -4.90 3.58
C LEU A 26 -4.59 -4.96 4.83
N ARG A 27 -5.90 -4.69 4.69
CA ARG A 27 -6.88 -4.82 5.77
C ARG A 27 -6.99 -6.24 6.32
N THR A 28 -6.88 -7.24 5.45
CA THR A 28 -6.89 -8.65 5.85
C THR A 28 -5.59 -9.06 6.53
N TRP A 29 -4.44 -8.58 6.03
CA TRP A 29 -3.13 -9.00 6.53
C TRP A 29 -2.77 -8.40 7.89
N ARG A 30 -3.34 -7.25 8.25
CA ARG A 30 -3.07 -6.57 9.54
C ARG A 30 -1.57 -6.42 9.79
N LEU A 31 -0.89 -5.83 8.81
CA LEU A 31 0.55 -5.56 8.86
C LEU A 31 0.83 -4.34 9.73
N ASP A 32 2.00 -4.32 10.37
CA ASP A 32 2.50 -3.15 11.11
C ASP A 32 3.33 -2.24 10.18
N ILE A 33 4.09 -2.83 9.25
CA ILE A 33 4.92 -2.09 8.29
C ILE A 33 4.76 -2.64 6.88
N LEU A 34 4.59 -1.73 5.91
CA LEU A 34 4.51 -2.03 4.49
C LEU A 34 5.54 -1.21 3.70
N CYS A 35 6.38 -1.89 2.93
CA CYS A 35 7.30 -1.29 1.97
C CYS A 35 6.83 -1.60 0.54
N LEU A 36 6.55 -0.58 -0.27
CA LEU A 36 6.14 -0.74 -1.67
C LEU A 36 7.25 -0.29 -2.62
N GLN A 37 7.56 -1.11 -3.62
CA GLN A 37 8.64 -0.90 -4.59
C GLN A 37 8.10 -0.82 -6.02
N GLU A 38 8.84 -0.17 -6.92
CA GLU A 38 8.41 0.11 -8.30
C GLU A 38 7.00 0.72 -8.36
N THR A 39 6.71 1.73 -7.54
CA THR A 39 5.38 2.37 -7.53
C THR A 39 5.09 3.13 -8.83
N LYS A 40 6.13 3.53 -9.58
CA LYS A 40 6.04 4.30 -10.84
C LYS A 40 5.17 5.57 -10.72
N LEU A 41 5.09 6.13 -9.51
CA LEU A 41 4.40 7.39 -9.24
C LEU A 41 5.41 8.53 -9.38
N GLY A 42 5.04 9.59 -10.11
CA GLY A 42 5.89 10.79 -10.21
C GLY A 42 5.96 11.56 -8.89
N TRP A 43 4.88 11.55 -8.12
CA TRP A 43 4.78 12.22 -6.82
C TRP A 43 3.95 11.37 -5.85
N ILE A 44 4.37 11.32 -4.59
CA ILE A 44 3.63 10.64 -3.52
C ILE A 44 3.00 11.72 -2.64
N THR A 45 1.67 11.83 -2.69
CA THR A 45 0.91 12.74 -1.85
C THR A 45 0.32 11.99 -0.65
N ARG A 46 -0.04 12.72 0.42
CA ARG A 46 -0.79 12.15 1.54
C ARG A 46 -2.10 11.49 1.10
N GLY A 47 -2.76 12.01 0.05
CA GLY A 47 -3.97 11.42 -0.52
C GLY A 47 -3.71 10.02 -1.09
N ILE A 48 -2.60 9.84 -1.83
CA ILE A 48 -2.19 8.52 -2.35
C ILE A 48 -1.94 7.55 -1.20
N VAL A 49 -1.19 7.98 -0.17
CA VAL A 49 -0.91 7.14 1.00
C VAL A 49 -2.22 6.69 1.67
N ARG A 50 -3.16 7.60 1.93
CA ARG A 50 -4.47 7.28 2.54
C ARG A 50 -5.32 6.35 1.66
N SER A 51 -5.21 6.45 0.33
CA SER A 51 -5.94 5.59 -0.60
C SER A 51 -5.48 4.12 -0.56
N ILE A 52 -4.23 3.88 -0.14
CA ILE A 52 -3.63 2.53 -0.02
C ILE A 52 -3.70 2.05 1.42
N TRP A 53 -3.14 2.86 2.33
CA TRP A 53 -3.10 2.63 3.77
C TRP A 53 -4.33 3.25 4.43
N SER A 54 -5.50 2.65 4.19
CA SER A 54 -6.67 2.95 5.02
C SER A 54 -6.70 1.99 6.20
N CYS A 55 -5.95 2.33 7.25
CA CYS A 55 -6.31 1.92 8.60
C CYS A 55 -7.71 2.47 8.93
N PRO A 56 -8.54 1.75 9.70
CA PRO A 56 -9.56 2.39 10.51
C PRO A 56 -8.94 3.47 11.42
#